data_AF-A0A350SZ17-F1
#
_entry.id   AF-A0A350SZ17-F1
#
_cell.length_a   1.000
_cell.length_b   1.000
_cell.length_c   1.000
_cell.angle_alpha   90.00
_cell.angle_beta   90.00
_cell.angle_gamma   90.00
#
_symmetry.space_group_name_H-M   'P 1'
#
loop_
_entity.id
_entity.type
_entity.pdbx_description
1 polymer ?
#
loop_
_entity_poly.entity_id
_entity_poly.type
_entity_poly.pdbx_seq_one_letter_code
_entity_poly.pdbx_strand_id
1 'polypeptide(L)' 'MTPASKLLTALLAALTLTAGSAMAADPVPVAGRQLMTEQEQAQMRTRMRNATTEEERARIRAEEHALIRERAAAQGI' A
#
# COMPACT_ATOMS: atom_id res chain seq x y z
N MET A 1 25.62 -43.34 54.62
CA MET A 1 24.80 -42.11 54.70
C MET A 1 25.31 -41.15 53.64
N THR A 2 24.44 -40.78 52.69
CA THR A 2 24.61 -39.76 51.62
C THR A 2 24.93 -38.37 52.22
N PRO A 3 25.33 -37.31 51.47
CA PRO A 3 25.02 -37.00 50.06
C PRO A 3 26.20 -36.49 49.19
N ALA A 4 26.25 -36.76 47.88
CA ALA A 4 25.45 -36.19 46.79
C ALA A 4 25.49 -34.63 46.73
N SER A 5 25.66 -34.12 45.50
CA SER A 5 25.65 -32.71 45.08
C SER A 5 26.93 -31.90 45.25
N LYS A 6 27.64 -31.72 44.13
CA LYS A 6 28.05 -30.42 43.56
C LYS A 6 28.84 -30.66 42.27
N LEU A 7 28.16 -30.59 41.12
CA LEU A 7 28.78 -30.28 39.83
C LEU A 7 27.95 -29.14 39.24
N LEU A 8 28.49 -27.92 39.34
CA LEU A 8 28.89 -27.08 38.20
C LEU A 8 27.75 -26.85 37.20
N THR A 9 26.96 -25.78 37.33
CA THR A 9 27.22 -24.41 36.83
C THR A 9 27.27 -24.30 35.30
N ALA A 10 26.27 -23.56 34.78
CA ALA A 10 26.19 -22.80 33.52
C ALA A 10 26.08 -23.59 32.20
N LEU A 11 25.05 -23.30 31.39
CA LEU A 11 25.15 -22.27 30.34
C LEU A 11 23.79 -22.07 29.62
N LEU A 12 23.65 -20.85 29.11
CA LEU A 12 22.53 -20.18 28.46
C LEU A 12 21.79 -20.98 27.38
N ALA A 13 20.47 -20.76 27.30
CA ALA A 13 19.80 -20.31 26.06
C ALA A 13 18.35 -19.88 26.36
N ALA A 14 18.18 -18.68 26.89
CA ALA A 14 16.92 -17.96 26.79
C ALA A 14 16.77 -17.50 25.33
N LEU A 15 16.15 -18.33 24.49
CA LEU A 15 15.75 -17.93 23.14
C LEU A 15 14.26 -17.58 23.20
N THR A 16 13.96 -16.44 23.82
CA THR A 16 12.69 -15.75 23.59
C THR A 16 12.67 -15.32 22.13
N LEU A 17 12.07 -16.18 21.30
CA LEU A 17 11.78 -15.90 19.90
C LEU A 17 10.78 -14.74 19.87
N THR A 18 11.31 -13.52 19.82
CA THR A 18 10.56 -12.34 19.39
C THR A 18 10.33 -12.54 17.90
N ALA A 19 9.29 -13.30 17.58
CA ALA A 19 8.74 -13.38 16.23
C ALA A 19 8.35 -11.95 15.86
N GLY A 20 9.23 -11.29 15.11
CA GLY A 20 9.01 -9.98 14.55
C GLY A 20 7.67 -10.01 13.85
N SER A 21 6.73 -9.20 14.34
CA SER A 21 5.50 -8.94 13.64
C SER A 21 5.90 -8.31 12.32
N ALA A 22 5.89 -9.12 11.25
CA ALA A 22 5.82 -8.60 9.91
C ALA A 22 4.50 -7.84 9.84
N MET A 23 4.55 -6.54 10.14
CA MET A 23 3.49 -5.62 9.78
C MET A 23 3.41 -5.72 8.27
N ALA A 24 2.41 -6.46 7.78
CA ALA A 24 1.95 -6.30 6.42
C ALA A 24 1.68 -4.81 6.27
N ALA A 25 2.53 -4.11 5.53
CA ALA A 25 2.26 -2.74 5.17
C ALA A 25 0.92 -2.79 4.44
N ASP A 26 -0.13 -2.23 5.04
CA ASP A 26 -1.39 -2.04 4.35
C ASP A 26 -1.05 -1.40 3.00
N PRO A 27 -1.50 -1.96 1.86
CA PRO A 27 -1.24 -1.35 0.57
C PRO A 27 -1.79 0.07 0.66
N VAL A 28 -0.88 1.05 0.73
CA VAL A 28 -1.24 2.46 0.72
C VAL A 28 -2.10 2.61 -0.52
N PRO A 29 -3.38 3.03 -0.40
CA PRO A 29 -4.26 3.11 -1.55
C PRO A 29 -3.54 3.99 -2.57
N VAL A 30 -3.11 3.38 -3.68
CA VAL A 30 -2.39 4.09 -4.72
C VAL A 30 -3.36 5.15 -5.20
N ALA A 31 -3.11 6.40 -4.82
CA ALA A 31 -3.99 7.49 -5.19
C ALA A 31 -4.08 7.46 -6.71
N GLY A 32 -5.27 7.32 -7.30
CA GLY A 32 -5.42 7.04 -8.73
C GLY A 32 -4.65 8.00 -9.65
N ARG A 33 -4.36 9.22 -9.17
CA ARG A 33 -3.47 10.20 -9.82
C ARG A 33 -2.03 9.71 -10.02
N GLN A 34 -1.48 8.91 -9.12
CA GLN A 34 -0.14 8.29 -9.22
C GLN A 34 -0.07 7.27 -10.37
N LEU A 35 -1.22 6.72 -10.79
CA LEU A 35 -1.28 5.85 -11.96
C LEU A 35 -1.32 6.64 -13.28
N MET A 36 -1.51 7.96 -13.25
CA MET A 36 -1.56 8.80 -14.44
C MET A 36 -0.24 9.51 -14.69
N THR A 37 0.10 9.69 -15.97
CA THR A 37 1.22 10.55 -16.37
C THR A 37 0.90 12.02 -16.14
N GLU A 38 1.93 12.86 -16.00
CA GLU A 38 1.77 14.32 -15.86
C GLU A 38 1.02 14.95 -17.05
N GLN A 39 1.21 14.41 -18.26
CA GLN A 39 0.51 14.88 -19.45
C GLN A 39 -0.99 14.56 -19.38
N GLU A 40 -1.37 13.35 -18.96
CA GLU A 40 -2.76 12.96 -18.79
C GLU A 40 -3.44 13.81 -17.70
N GLN A 41 -2.74 14.08 -16.59
CA GLN A 41 -3.24 14.98 -15.55
C GLN A 41 -3.42 16.42 -16.07
N ALA A 42 -2.48 16.93 -16.88
CA ALA A 42 -2.61 18.24 -17.51
C ALA A 42 -3.82 18.31 -18.45
N GLN A 43 -4.00 17.31 -19.31
CA GLN A 43 -5.16 17.22 -20.19
C GLN A 43 -6.47 17.12 -19.41
N MET A 44 -6.50 16.35 -18.32
CA MET A 44 -7.66 16.26 -17.44
C MET A 44 -8.03 17.62 -16.85
N ARG A 45 -7.04 18.34 -16.30
CA ARG A 45 -7.25 19.70 -15.77
C ARG A 45 -7.77 20.66 -16.84
N THR A 46 -7.25 20.59 -18.06
CA THR A 46 -7.73 21.42 -19.18
C THR A 46 -9.18 21.08 -19.54
N ARG A 47 -9.52 19.79 -19.67
CA ARG A 47 -10.91 19.35 -19.94
C ARG A 47 -11.86 19.83 -18.85
N MET A 48 -11.48 19.68 -17.58
CA MET A 48 -12.29 20.13 -16.45
C MET A 48 -12.45 21.66 -16.36
N ARG A 49 -11.47 22.42 -16.85
CA ARG A 49 -11.56 23.89 -16.95
C ARG A 49 -12.44 24.34 -18.11
N ASN A 50 -12.46 23.58 -19.20
CA ASN A 50 -13.25 23.88 -20.40
C ASN A 50 -14.71 23.40 -20.28
N ALA A 51 -15.00 22.47 -19.37
CA ALA A 51 -16.35 21.97 -19.13
C ALA A 51 -17.24 23.03 -18.48
N THR A 52 -18.37 23.30 -19.12
CA THR A 52 -19.29 24.38 -18.72
C THR A 52 -20.38 23.92 -17.74
N THR A 53 -20.68 22.62 -17.72
CA THR A 53 -21.75 22.04 -16.90
C THR A 53 -21.21 21.01 -15.92
N GLU A 54 -21.96 20.76 -14.84
CA GLU A 54 -21.58 19.77 -13.85
C GLU A 54 -21.71 18.34 -14.39
N GLU A 55 -22.67 18.09 -15.29
CA GLU A 55 -22.83 16.81 -15.99
C GLU A 55 -21.59 16.49 -16.84
N GLU A 56 -21.04 17.48 -17.55
CA GLU A 56 -19.84 17.28 -18.36
C GLU A 56 -18.61 17.03 -17.49
N ARG A 57 -18.49 17.76 -16.37
CA ARG A 57 -17.44 17.49 -15.38
C ARG A 57 -17.57 16.10 -14.75
N ALA A 58 -18.79 15.64 -14.48
CA ALA A 58 -19.05 14.31 -13.95
C ALA A 58 -18.65 13.22 -14.96
N ARG A 59 -18.97 13.41 -16.25
CA ARG A 59 -18.52 12.52 -17.33
C ARG A 59 -17.00 12.45 -17.42
N ILE A 60 -16.33 13.59 -17.40
CA ILE A 60 -14.87 13.68 -17.46
C ILE A 60 -14.22 12.92 -16.29
N ARG A 61 -14.74 13.08 -15.06
CA ARG A 61 -14.26 12.30 -13.89
C ARG A 61 -14.55 10.80 -14.05
N ALA A 62 -15.72 10.43 -14.57
CA ALA A 62 -16.06 9.02 -14.77
C ALA A 62 -15.12 8.34 -15.76
N GLU A 63 -14.77 9.03 -16.85
CA GLU A 63 -13.76 8.59 -17.82
C GLU A 63 -12.38 8.46 -17.18
N GLU A 64 -11.96 9.44 -16.35
CA GLU A 64 -10.71 9.38 -15.57
C GLU A 64 -10.66 8.13 -14.68
N HIS A 65 -11.72 7.92 -13.90
CA HIS A 65 -11.78 6.79 -12.98
C HIS A 65 -11.80 5.45 -13.71
N ALA A 66 -12.42 5.37 -14.88
CA ALA A 66 -12.38 4.16 -15.69
C ALA A 66 -10.96 3.83 -16.16
N LEU A 67 -10.23 4.81 -16.69
CA LEU A 67 -8.83 4.66 -17.11
C LEU A 67 -7.94 4.22 -15.95
N ILE A 68 -8.08 4.86 -14.78
CA ILE A 68 -7.32 4.53 -13.58
C ILE A 68 -7.60 3.08 -13.15
N ARG A 69 -8.86 2.65 -13.15
CA ARG A 69 -9.24 1.27 -12.79
C ARG A 69 -8.64 0.25 -13.76
N GLU A 70 -8.71 0.52 -15.06
CA GLU A 70 -8.12 -0.37 -16.08
C GLU A 70 -6.61 -0.52 -15.87
N ARG A 71 -5.92 0.60 -15.60
CA ARG A 71 -4.47 0.61 -15.36
C ARG A 71 -4.09 -0.06 -14.04
N ALA A 72 -4.88 0.14 -12.98
CA ALA A 72 -4.70 -0.57 -11.71
C ALA A 72 -4.84 -2.08 -11.91
N ALA A 73 -5.92 -2.51 -12.59
CA ALA A 73 -6.14 -3.92 -12.92
C ALA A 73 -4.98 -4.51 -13.74
N ALA A 74 -4.46 -3.76 -14.73
CA ALA A 74 -3.30 -4.20 -15.52
C ALA A 74 -2.00 -4.33 -14.72
N GLN A 75 -1.87 -3.58 -13.62
CA GLN A 75 -0.73 -3.65 -12.69
C GLN A 75 -0.97 -4.62 -11.52
N GLY A 76 -2.17 -5.23 -11.44
CA GLY A 76 -2.54 -6.16 -10.38
C GLY A 76 -2.76 -5.51 -9.00
N ILE A 77 -3.10 -4.22 -8.99
CA ILE A 77 -3.42 -3.43 -7.78
C ILE A 77 -4.92 -3.33 -7.54
#